data_AF-A0A127T4I3-F1
#
_entry.id   AF-A0A127T4I3-F1
#
_cell.length_a   1.000
_cell.length_b   1.000
_cell.length_c   1.000
_cell.angle_alpha   90.00
_cell.angle_beta   90.00
_cell.angle_gamma   90.00
#
_symmetry.space_group_name_H-M   'P 1'
#
loop_
_entity.id
_entity.type
_entity.pdbx_description
1 polymer ?
#
loop_
_entity_poly.entity_id
_entity_poly.type
_entity_poly.pdbx_seq_one_letter_code
_entity_poly.pdbx_strand_id
1 'polypeptide(L)'
;MKKPIKIGELEFATKKDALTHYKTILNAYDFGEELTKNDFDDLMVLLETHPRVKEKIGLGIDKVRIAKVQYNTKSFELVRIDGSTEFFSYTKRINAPKTNFTKFREACRQAIQDDLRSVKLD
;
A
#
# COMPACT_ATOMS: atom_id res chain seq x y z
N MET A 1 -23.29 14.81 5.26
CA MET A 1 -22.05 15.40 4.70
C MET A 1 -20.91 14.40 4.84
N LYS A 2 -20.15 14.12 3.77
CA LYS A 2 -18.95 13.28 3.89
C LYS A 2 -17.91 14.07 4.68
N LYS A 3 -17.36 13.49 5.74
CA LYS A 3 -16.30 14.13 6.52
C LYS A 3 -15.00 14.08 5.71
N PRO A 4 -14.26 15.20 5.59
CA PRO A 4 -12.94 15.19 4.96
C PRO A 4 -12.01 14.25 5.74
N ILE A 5 -11.04 13.69 5.02
CA ILE A 5 -10.02 12.82 5.59
C ILE A 5 -8.72 13.59 5.65
N LYS A 6 -8.20 13.74 6.87
CA LYS A 6 -6.91 14.34 7.12
C LYS A 6 -5.86 13.23 7.33
N ILE A 7 -4.76 13.29 6.60
CA ILE A 7 -3.62 12.38 6.68
C ILE A 7 -2.39 13.25 6.89
N GLY A 8 -1.95 13.38 8.15
CA GLY A 8 -1.00 14.42 8.56
C GLY A 8 -1.48 15.81 8.17
N GLU A 9 -0.72 16.52 7.34
CA GLU A 9 -1.07 17.84 6.82
C GLU A 9 -1.90 17.80 5.52
N LEU A 10 -2.05 16.62 4.89
CA LEU A 10 -2.84 16.47 3.67
C LEU A 10 -4.32 16.35 4.01
N GLU A 11 -5.15 17.16 3.34
CA GLU A 11 -6.61 17.10 3.48
C GLU A 11 -7.26 16.66 2.17
N PHE A 12 -8.06 15.59 2.26
CA PHE A 12 -8.80 15.01 1.14
C PHE A 12 -10.30 15.17 1.37
N ALA A 13 -11.02 15.65 0.36
CA ALA A 13 -12.48 15.81 0.44
C ALA A 13 -13.19 14.47 0.70
N THR A 14 -12.68 13.37 0.14
CA THR A 14 -13.19 12.03 0.37
C THR A 14 -12.10 10.98 0.46
N LYS A 15 -12.46 9.81 1.02
CA LYS A 15 -11.66 8.59 0.98
C LYS A 15 -11.23 8.17 -0.42
N LYS A 16 -12.12 8.37 -1.41
CA LYS A 16 -11.81 8.02 -2.79
C LYS A 16 -10.69 8.90 -3.32
N ASP A 17 -10.65 10.17 -2.92
CA ASP A 17 -9.64 11.12 -3.38
C ASP A 17 -8.28 10.76 -2.78
N ALA A 18 -8.22 10.46 -1.47
CA ALA A 18 -7.01 9.94 -0.84
C ALA A 18 -6.50 8.65 -1.52
N LEU A 19 -7.39 7.68 -1.80
CA LEU A 19 -7.01 6.47 -2.52
C LEU A 19 -6.52 6.75 -3.95
N THR A 20 -7.09 7.75 -4.62
CA THR A 20 -6.71 8.13 -5.97
C THR A 20 -5.33 8.77 -5.97
N HIS A 21 -5.05 9.66 -5.01
CA HIS A 21 -3.75 10.30 -4.83
C HIS A 21 -2.60 9.29 -4.78
N TYR A 22 -2.63 8.37 -3.82
CA TYR A 22 -1.58 7.36 -3.68
C TYR A 22 -1.57 6.33 -4.82
N LYS A 23 -2.71 6.11 -5.49
CA LYS A 23 -2.75 5.29 -6.72
C LYS A 23 -2.02 5.97 -7.87
N THR A 24 -2.19 7.28 -8.02
CA THR A 24 -1.50 8.09 -9.03
C THR A 24 0.00 8.05 -8.80
N ILE A 25 0.44 8.29 -7.55
CA ILE A 25 1.85 8.14 -7.17
C ILE A 25 2.35 6.74 -7.55
N LEU A 26 1.71 5.68 -7.06
CA LEU A 26 2.16 4.30 -7.31
C LEU A 26 2.30 3.96 -8.80
N ASN A 27 1.42 4.49 -9.65
CA ASN A 27 1.39 4.18 -11.08
C ASN A 27 2.29 5.07 -11.93
N ALA A 28 2.78 6.19 -11.40
CA ALA A 28 3.67 7.11 -12.09
C ALA A 28 5.08 6.57 -12.30
N TYR A 29 5.48 5.55 -11.52
CA TYR A 29 6.83 4.98 -11.51
C TYR A 29 6.83 3.53 -11.98
N ASP A 30 7.89 3.11 -12.67
CA ASP A 30 8.13 1.73 -13.09
C ASP A 30 8.72 0.87 -11.98
N PHE A 31 8.75 -0.45 -12.20
CA PHE A 31 9.31 -1.38 -11.21
C PHE A 31 10.80 -1.10 -10.99
N GLY A 32 11.18 -0.98 -9.73
CA GLY A 32 12.53 -0.65 -9.29
C GLY A 32 12.79 0.84 -9.16
N GLU A 33 11.93 1.71 -9.71
CA GLU A 33 12.11 3.15 -9.61
C GLU A 33 11.81 3.67 -8.20
N GLU A 34 12.62 4.64 -7.79
CA GLU A 34 12.54 5.31 -6.50
C GLU A 34 11.60 6.51 -6.57
N LEU A 35 10.86 6.76 -5.48
CA LEU A 35 9.99 7.92 -5.40
C LEU A 35 10.79 9.21 -5.40
N THR A 36 10.25 10.25 -6.03
CA THR A 36 10.73 11.62 -5.83
C THR A 36 10.52 12.05 -4.38
N LYS A 37 11.26 13.08 -3.94
CA LYS A 37 11.16 13.60 -2.59
C LYS A 37 9.72 13.95 -2.18
N ASN A 38 8.96 14.62 -3.05
CA ASN A 38 7.59 15.03 -2.73
C ASN A 38 6.66 13.82 -2.52
N ASP A 39 6.74 12.81 -3.41
CA ASP A 39 5.92 11.61 -3.30
C ASP A 39 6.35 10.72 -2.13
N PHE A 40 7.65 10.71 -1.81
CA PHE A 40 8.18 10.08 -0.61
C PHE A 40 7.60 10.73 0.65
N ASP A 41 7.63 12.07 0.74
CA ASP A 41 7.12 12.82 1.90
C ASP A 41 5.62 12.55 2.09
N ASP A 42 4.82 12.59 1.02
CA ASP A 42 3.40 12.26 1.04
C ASP A 42 3.12 10.82 1.54
N LEU A 43 3.97 9.86 1.14
CA LEU A 43 3.86 8.48 1.57
C LEU A 43 4.29 8.30 3.03
N MET A 44 5.32 9.01 3.49
CA MET A 44 5.76 8.99 4.88
C MET A 44 4.67 9.54 5.81
N VAL A 45 4.01 10.64 5.42
CA VAL A 45 2.86 11.18 6.14
C VAL A 45 1.74 10.15 6.30
N LEU A 46 1.46 9.35 5.25
CA LEU A 46 0.52 8.23 5.35
C LEU A 46 1.03 7.12 6.28
N LEU A 47 2.32 6.78 6.20
CA LEU A 47 2.96 5.75 6.99
C LEU A 47 2.90 6.06 8.48
N GLU A 48 3.05 7.33 8.87
CA GLU A 48 2.96 7.80 10.25
C GLU A 48 1.61 7.48 10.92
N THR A 49 0.53 7.42 10.13
CA THR A 49 -0.80 7.04 10.64
C THR A 49 -0.96 5.54 10.93
N HIS A 50 0.08 4.72 10.66
CA HIS A 50 0.03 3.29 10.85
C HIS A 50 0.15 2.91 12.34
N PRO A 51 -0.71 2.03 12.89
CA PRO A 51 -0.66 1.65 14.31
C PRO A 51 0.64 0.95 14.70
N ARG A 52 1.35 0.37 13.72
CA ARG A 52 2.67 -0.26 13.87
C ARG A 52 3.76 0.55 13.16
N VAL A 53 3.67 1.87 13.17
CA VAL A 53 4.61 2.76 12.46
C VAL A 53 6.06 2.49 12.87
N LYS A 54 6.33 2.30 14.16
CA LYS A 54 7.69 2.02 14.68
C LYS A 54 8.29 0.76 14.06
N GLU A 55 7.51 -0.32 13.95
CA GLU A 55 7.94 -1.56 13.30
C GLU A 55 8.22 -1.34 11.81
N LYS A 56 7.34 -0.60 11.11
CA LYS A 56 7.49 -0.34 9.69
C LYS A 56 8.75 0.49 9.39
N ILE A 57 8.95 1.58 10.13
CA ILE A 57 10.13 2.44 9.99
C ILE A 57 11.41 1.67 10.40
N GLY A 58 11.36 0.89 11.47
CA GLY A 58 12.54 0.19 11.99
C GLY A 58 13.63 1.17 12.39
N LEU A 59 14.84 0.98 11.85
CA LEU A 59 16.00 1.86 12.08
C LEU A 59 15.96 3.18 11.29
N GLY A 60 14.96 3.35 10.41
CA GLY A 60 14.85 4.48 9.49
C GLY A 60 14.65 4.00 8.06
N ILE A 61 13.97 4.82 7.25
CA ILE A 61 13.75 4.56 5.82
C ILE A 61 14.81 5.33 5.04
N ASP A 62 15.60 4.61 4.23
CA ASP A 62 16.57 5.18 3.29
C ASP A 62 15.83 5.72 2.05
N LYS A 63 14.94 4.90 1.49
CA LYS A 63 14.18 5.22 0.30
C LYS A 63 12.92 4.38 0.17
N VAL A 64 12.05 4.78 -0.75
CA VAL A 64 10.92 3.97 -1.21
C VAL A 64 11.01 3.77 -2.69
N ARG A 65 10.79 2.53 -3.14
CA ARG A 65 10.74 2.18 -4.55
C ARG A 65 9.49 1.36 -4.89
N ILE A 66 9.16 1.27 -6.17
CA ILE A 66 8.04 0.45 -6.63
C ILE A 66 8.51 -0.99 -6.83
N ALA A 67 7.95 -1.90 -6.04
CA ALA A 67 8.21 -3.33 -6.17
C ALA A 67 7.06 -4.06 -6.84
N LYS A 68 7.40 -5.23 -7.38
CA LYS A 68 6.47 -6.21 -7.91
C LYS A 68 6.10 -7.21 -6.82
N VAL A 69 4.81 -7.34 -6.52
CA VAL A 69 4.28 -8.34 -5.58
C VAL A 69 3.43 -9.39 -6.31
N GLN A 70 2.70 -10.22 -5.57
CA GLN A 70 1.84 -11.28 -6.12
C GLN A 70 0.96 -10.76 -7.26
N TYR A 71 0.81 -11.58 -8.30
CA TYR A 71 0.03 -11.26 -9.52
C TYR A 71 0.58 -10.06 -10.32
N ASN A 72 1.89 -9.82 -10.30
CA ASN A 72 2.55 -8.76 -11.07
C ASN A 72 2.02 -7.35 -10.74
N THR A 73 1.54 -7.15 -9.50
CA THR A 73 0.98 -5.87 -9.07
C THR A 73 2.05 -4.98 -8.44
N LYS A 74 1.89 -3.65 -8.58
CA LYS A 74 2.77 -2.64 -7.97
C LYS A 74 2.49 -2.50 -6.48
N SER A 75 3.54 -2.32 -5.68
CA SER A 75 3.45 -1.96 -4.26
C SER A 75 4.62 -1.06 -3.86
N PHE A 76 4.43 -0.22 -2.83
CA PHE A 76 5.53 0.53 -2.24
C PHE A 76 6.39 -0.41 -1.40
N GLU A 77 7.67 -0.47 -1.70
CA GLU A 77 8.68 -1.15 -0.89
C GLU A 77 9.48 -0.12 -0.11
N LEU A 78 9.37 -0.19 1.21
CA LEU A 78 10.17 0.59 2.14
C LEU A 78 11.55 -0.07 2.23
N VAL A 79 12.61 0.65 1.87
CA VAL A 79 13.99 0.18 2.03
C VAL A 79 14.56 0.90 3.25
N ARG A 80 14.96 0.13 4.26
CA ARG A 80 15.53 0.66 5.50
C ARG A 80 17.02 0.94 5.35
N ILE A 81 17.56 1.72 6.28
CA ILE A 81 19.00 2.09 6.32
C ILE A 81 19.91 0.85 6.43
N ASP A 82 19.44 -0.23 7.06
CA ASP A 82 20.16 -1.51 7.16
C ASP A 82 20.02 -2.41 5.92
N GLY A 83 19.32 -1.93 4.88
CA GLY A 83 19.04 -2.67 3.65
C GLY A 83 17.87 -3.66 3.75
N SER A 84 17.27 -3.86 4.93
CA SER A 84 16.04 -4.66 5.05
C SER A 84 14.87 -3.96 4.38
N THR A 85 13.88 -4.73 3.91
CA THR A 85 12.72 -4.16 3.21
C THR A 85 11.38 -4.62 3.78
N GLU A 86 10.35 -3.82 3.55
CA GLU A 86 8.97 -4.17 3.88
C GLU A 86 7.97 -3.52 2.91
N PHE A 87 6.92 -4.24 2.55
CA PHE A 87 5.84 -3.66 1.73
C PHE A 87 4.87 -2.80 2.53
N PHE A 88 4.47 -1.68 1.94
CA PHE A 88 3.46 -0.79 2.48
C PHE A 88 2.27 -0.66 1.53
N SER A 89 1.09 -1.02 2.03
CA SER A 89 -0.16 -0.97 1.28
C SER A 89 -0.98 0.24 1.70
N TYR A 90 -0.97 1.28 0.86
CA TYR A 90 -1.80 2.48 1.04
C TYR A 90 -3.29 2.14 1.10
N THR A 91 -3.74 1.17 0.30
CA THR A 91 -5.14 0.73 0.30
C THR A 91 -5.53 0.10 1.63
N LYS A 92 -4.68 -0.76 2.23
CA LYS A 92 -4.95 -1.33 3.55
C LYS A 92 -4.89 -0.28 4.65
N ARG A 93 -4.06 0.75 4.50
CA ARG A 93 -3.95 1.85 5.47
C ARG A 93 -5.17 2.76 5.47
N ILE A 94 -5.66 3.15 4.29
CA ILE A 94 -6.79 4.09 4.12
C ILE A 94 -8.15 3.40 4.26
N ASN A 95 -8.26 2.12 3.90
CA ASN A 95 -9.49 1.36 4.08
C ASN A 95 -9.70 0.94 5.53
N ALA A 96 -10.97 0.85 5.93
CA ALA A 96 -11.32 0.22 7.19
C ALA A 96 -10.83 -1.24 7.21
N PRO A 97 -10.44 -1.77 8.39
CA PRO A 97 -10.06 -3.17 8.52
C PRO A 97 -11.16 -4.10 7.98
N LYS A 98 -10.74 -5.16 7.30
CA LYS A 98 -11.67 -6.19 6.80
C LYS A 98 -12.31 -6.92 7.98
N THR A 99 -13.61 -7.23 7.85
CA THR A 99 -14.33 -8.06 8.82
C THR A 99 -13.83 -9.50 8.79
N ASN A 100 -14.11 -10.27 9.84
CA ASN A 100 -13.75 -11.69 9.89
C ASN A 100 -14.39 -12.48 8.74
N PHE A 101 -15.63 -12.17 8.37
CA PHE A 101 -16.29 -12.81 7.24
C PHE A 101 -15.61 -12.49 5.91
N THR A 102 -15.19 -11.24 5.68
CA THR A 102 -14.41 -10.89 4.47
C THR A 102 -13.07 -11.63 4.43
N LYS A 103 -12.36 -11.75 5.56
CA LYS A 103 -11.11 -12.52 5.65
C LYS A 103 -11.33 -14.01 5.36
N PHE A 104 -12.38 -14.60 5.94
CA PHE A 104 -12.75 -16.00 5.69
C PHE A 104 -13.02 -16.25 4.20
N ARG A 105 -13.84 -15.41 3.57
CA ARG A 105 -14.12 -15.50 2.12
C ARG A 105 -12.85 -15.38 1.27
N GLU A 106 -11.94 -14.48 1.62
CA GLU A 106 -10.64 -14.33 0.94
C GLU A 106 -9.77 -15.58 1.10
N ALA A 107 -9.72 -16.18 2.29
CA ALA A 107 -8.99 -17.41 2.53
C ALA A 107 -9.55 -18.58 1.71
N CYS A 108 -10.88 -18.76 1.67
CA CYS A 108 -11.51 -19.80 0.85
C CYS A 108 -11.20 -19.61 -0.64
N ARG A 109 -11.25 -18.37 -1.15
CA ARG A 109 -10.89 -18.07 -2.54
C ARG A 109 -9.41 -18.36 -2.81
N GLN A 110 -8.55 -18.01 -1.86
CA GLN A 110 -7.10 -18.25 -1.99
C GLN A 110 -6.76 -19.74 -1.98
N ALA A 111 -7.51 -20.56 -1.24
CA ALA A 111 -7.32 -22.01 -1.16
C ALA A 111 -7.54 -22.72 -2.52
N ILE A 112 -8.43 -22.20 -3.36
CA ILE A 112 -8.74 -22.74 -4.70
C ILE A 112 -8.13 -21.90 -5.84
N GLN A 113 -7.18 -21.02 -5.52
CA GLN A 113 -6.73 -19.99 -6.47
C GLN A 113 -6.02 -20.57 -7.69
N ASP A 114 -5.35 -21.71 -7.56
CA ASP A 114 -4.66 -22.37 -8.67
C ASP A 114 -5.65 -23.10 -9.59
N ASP A 115 -6.69 -23.73 -9.04
CA ASP A 115 -7.80 -24.28 -9.82
C ASP A 115 -8.55 -23.18 -10.59
N LEU A 116 -8.76 -22.01 -9.99
CA LEU A 116 -9.36 -20.86 -10.68
C LEU A 116 -8.50 -20.30 -11.81
N ARG A 117 -7.18 -20.56 -11.79
CA ARG A 117 -6.25 -20.11 -12.83
C ARG A 117 -6.17 -21.13 -13.97
N SER A 118 -6.15 -22.42 -13.66
CA SER A 118 -6.10 -23.47 -14.69
C SER A 118 -7.26 -23.35 -15.67
N VAL A 119 -8.49 -23.21 -15.15
CA VAL A 119 -9.72 -23.04 -15.96
C VAL A 119 -9.72 -21.79 -16.85
N LYS A 120 -8.86 -20.80 -16.59
CA LYS A 120 -8.79 -19.55 -17.38
C LYS A 120 -7.66 -19.53 -18.42
N LEU A 121 -6.70 -20.44 -18.29
CA LEU A 121 -5.56 -20.55 -19.19
C LEU A 121 -5.80 -21.60 -20.29
N ASP A 122 -6.81 -22.45 -20.11
CA ASP A 122 -7.45 -23.27 -21.15
C ASP A 122 -8.42 -22.44 -22.00
#